data_AF-A0A4Y7U030-F1
#
_entry.id   AF-A0A4Y7U030-F1
#
_cell.length_a   1.000
_cell.length_b   1.000
_cell.length_c   1.000
_cell.angle_alpha   90.00
_cell.angle_beta   90.00
_cell.angle_gamma   90.00
#
_symmetry.space_group_name_H-M   'P 1'
#
loop_
_entity.id
_entity.type
_entity.pdbx_description
1 polymer ?
#
loop_
_entity_poly.entity_id
_entity_poly.type
_entity_poly.pdbx_seq_one_letter_code
_entity_poly.pdbx_strand_id
1 'polypeptide(L)'
;MAPAKKSKVVPETEGFGVLCLYSGGRFPDLQKMKVTRERKEHQVLPHPEEFIDWIAKDGKGWSFQMISAIPEMRRGFIEPYMVFFPVRSQDGLRFPINECIKAMKGKSFDEETAWRGTIVVAKCVDMSFDGNRAFTDITMADYVFVKNWFLHSRSPPYERLSLNA
;
A
#
# COMPACT_ATOMS: atom_id res chain seq x y z
N MET A 1 26.93 -32.01 -29.32
CA MET A 1 25.86 -31.67 -28.34
C MET A 1 26.08 -30.23 -27.88
N ALA A 2 25.22 -29.30 -28.32
CA ALA A 2 25.26 -27.91 -27.86
C ALA A 2 24.38 -27.76 -26.59
N PRO A 3 24.78 -26.97 -25.58
CA PRO A 3 23.97 -26.77 -24.39
C PRO A 3 22.74 -25.92 -24.71
N ALA A 4 21.56 -26.43 -24.32
CA ALA A 4 20.30 -25.71 -24.42
C ALA A 4 20.37 -24.41 -23.62
N LYS A 5 20.23 -23.27 -24.31
CA LYS A 5 20.05 -21.96 -23.69
C LYS A 5 18.77 -22.02 -22.86
N LYS A 6 18.89 -21.99 -21.52
CA LYS A 6 17.76 -21.72 -20.64
C LYS A 6 17.26 -20.33 -20.98
N SER A 7 16.16 -20.26 -21.72
CA SER A 7 15.41 -19.03 -21.96
C SER A 7 15.04 -18.44 -20.61
N LYS A 8 15.69 -17.32 -20.28
CA LYS A 8 15.35 -16.51 -19.10
C LYS A 8 13.93 -16.01 -19.35
N VAL A 9 12.95 -16.66 -18.73
CA VAL A 9 11.55 -16.24 -18.79
C VAL A 9 11.52 -14.86 -18.14
N VAL A 10 11.34 -13.83 -18.97
CA VAL A 10 11.09 -12.47 -18.51
C VAL A 10 9.69 -12.51 -17.88
N PRO A 11 9.51 -12.20 -16.58
CA PRO A 11 8.18 -12.14 -16.01
C PRO A 11 7.37 -11.06 -16.74
N GLU A 12 6.25 -11.47 -17.32
CA GLU A 12 5.29 -10.56 -17.94
C GLU A 12 4.77 -9.55 -16.92
N THR A 13 4.67 -8.30 -17.35
CA THR A 13 4.38 -7.11 -16.55
C THR A 13 2.86 -6.97 -16.35
N GLU A 14 2.20 -8.00 -15.81
CA GLU A 14 0.77 -7.94 -15.46
C GLU A 14 0.60 -7.22 -14.11
N GLY A 15 0.80 -5.89 -14.10
CA GLY A 15 0.50 -5.06 -12.94
C GLY A 15 -0.97 -4.62 -12.89
N PHE A 16 -1.38 -4.03 -11.77
CA PHE A 16 -2.71 -3.43 -11.61
C PHE A 16 -2.59 -1.97 -11.11
N GLY A 17 -3.66 -1.20 -11.32
CA GLY A 17 -3.78 0.18 -10.92
C GLY A 17 -3.80 0.36 -9.40
N VAL A 18 -2.94 1.24 -8.89
CA VAL A 18 -2.89 1.66 -7.49
C VAL A 18 -3.04 3.17 -7.37
N LEU A 19 -3.51 3.61 -6.20
CA LEU A 19 -3.59 5.03 -5.85
C LEU A 19 -2.42 5.36 -4.93
N CYS A 20 -1.51 6.20 -5.42
CA CYS A 20 -0.36 6.67 -4.67
C CYS A 20 -0.66 8.01 -4.02
N LEU A 21 -0.60 8.05 -2.69
CA LEU A 21 -0.66 9.27 -1.89
C LEU A 21 0.78 9.63 -1.50
N TYR A 22 1.47 10.37 -2.35
CA TYR A 22 2.86 10.76 -2.09
C TYR A 22 2.98 11.66 -0.87
N SER A 23 4.03 11.46 -0.07
CA SER A 23 4.22 12.21 1.18
C SER A 23 4.26 13.72 0.98
N GLY A 24 4.97 14.20 -0.05
CA GLY A 24 5.01 15.62 -0.44
C GLY A 24 3.90 16.07 -1.40
N GLY A 25 3.04 15.15 -1.84
CA GLY A 25 1.98 15.43 -2.81
C GLY A 25 0.74 16.03 -2.15
N ARG A 26 0.02 16.88 -2.89
CA ARG A 26 -1.31 17.40 -2.46
C ARG A 26 -2.47 16.60 -3.04
N PHE A 27 -2.23 15.87 -4.11
CA PHE A 27 -3.23 15.09 -4.83
C PHE A 27 -2.76 13.64 -4.96
N PRO A 28 -3.69 12.68 -4.96
CA PRO A 28 -3.36 11.31 -5.29
C PRO A 28 -2.95 11.19 -6.77
N ASP A 29 -2.23 10.14 -7.09
CA ASP A 29 -1.91 9.77 -8.48
C ASP A 29 -2.24 8.29 -8.74
N LEU A 30 -2.59 7.97 -9.99
CA LEU A 30 -2.80 6.59 -10.41
C LEU A 30 -1.51 6.02 -11.00
N GLN A 31 -1.05 4.93 -10.43
CA GLN A 31 0.18 4.25 -10.83
C GLN A 31 -0.08 2.78 -11.13
N LYS A 32 0.86 2.11 -11.81
CA LYS A 32 0.77 0.67 -12.08
C LYS A 32 1.72 -0.09 -11.18
N MET A 33 1.19 -0.85 -10.22
CA MET A 33 1.99 -1.69 -9.34
C MET A 33 2.26 -3.03 -9.99
N LYS A 34 3.53 -3.43 -10.00
CA LYS A 34 3.92 -4.76 -10.45
C LYS A 34 3.57 -5.80 -9.40
N VAL A 35 3.36 -7.01 -9.88
CA VAL A 35 3.13 -8.16 -9.04
C VAL A 35 4.03 -9.31 -9.46
N THR A 36 4.47 -10.10 -8.49
CA THR A 36 5.09 -11.39 -8.76
C THR A 36 4.06 -12.49 -8.57
N ARG A 37 3.88 -13.32 -9.59
CA ARG A 37 3.00 -14.50 -9.52
C ARG A 37 3.82 -15.73 -9.16
N GLU A 38 3.65 -16.24 -7.96
CA GLU A 38 4.33 -17.47 -7.56
C GLU A 38 3.61 -18.70 -8.14
N ARG A 39 4.35 -19.51 -8.91
CA ARG A 39 3.80 -20.65 -9.66
C ARG A 39 3.16 -21.75 -8.82
N LYS A 40 3.40 -21.78 -7.50
CA LYS A 40 2.95 -22.87 -6.62
C LYS A 40 1.64 -22.60 -5.89
N GLU A 41 1.22 -21.33 -5.74
CA GLU A 41 0.09 -20.98 -4.85
C GLU A 41 -0.89 -19.98 -5.48
N HIS A 42 -0.76 -19.67 -6.77
CA HIS A 42 -1.50 -18.59 -7.44
C HIS A 42 -1.42 -17.20 -6.77
N GLN A 43 -0.63 -17.07 -5.70
CA GLN A 43 -0.47 -15.84 -4.93
C GLN A 43 0.16 -14.74 -5.79
N VAL A 44 -0.54 -13.62 -5.86
CA VAL A 44 -0.09 -12.39 -6.49
C VAL A 44 0.54 -11.52 -5.39
N LEU A 45 1.87 -11.46 -5.37
CA LEU A 45 2.60 -10.66 -4.39
C LEU A 45 2.74 -9.22 -4.91
N PRO A 46 2.09 -8.23 -4.27
CA PRO A 46 2.25 -6.83 -4.64
C PRO A 46 3.63 -6.32 -4.22
N HIS A 47 4.19 -5.39 -5.00
CA HIS A 47 5.47 -4.74 -4.71
C HIS A 47 5.30 -3.25 -4.33
N PRO A 48 4.69 -2.93 -3.17
CA PRO A 48 4.51 -1.54 -2.75
C PRO A 48 5.84 -0.82 -2.50
N GLU A 49 6.94 -1.56 -2.23
CA GLU A 49 8.28 -1.01 -2.12
C GLU A 49 8.76 -0.24 -3.36
N GLU A 50 8.14 -0.44 -4.54
CA GLU A 50 8.44 0.35 -5.74
C GLU A 50 7.97 1.81 -5.63
N PHE A 51 7.04 2.11 -4.72
CA PHE A 51 6.46 3.44 -4.54
C PHE A 51 6.73 4.06 -3.17
N ILE A 52 7.05 3.24 -2.17
CA ILE A 52 7.31 3.72 -0.81
C ILE A 52 8.81 3.98 -0.66
N ASP A 53 9.19 5.24 -0.86
CA ASP A 53 10.58 5.67 -0.78
C ASP A 53 11.17 5.52 0.63
N TRP A 54 12.50 5.40 0.67
CA TRP A 54 13.30 5.49 1.91
C TRP A 54 13.05 4.41 2.97
N ILE A 55 12.36 3.32 2.61
CA ILE A 55 12.13 2.19 3.51
C ILE A 55 13.34 1.25 3.63
N ALA A 56 13.47 0.57 4.76
CA ALA A 56 14.46 -0.48 4.97
C ALA A 56 14.34 -1.59 3.92
N LYS A 57 15.49 -2.05 3.41
CA LYS A 57 15.58 -3.03 2.30
C LYS A 57 15.57 -4.50 2.73
N ASP A 58 15.35 -4.77 4.00
CA ASP A 58 15.39 -6.10 4.60
C ASP A 58 14.01 -6.78 4.67
N GLY A 59 13.06 -6.32 3.84
CA GLY A 59 11.73 -6.91 3.71
C GLY A 59 10.73 -6.53 4.81
N LYS A 60 11.12 -5.69 5.79
CA LYS A 60 10.21 -5.18 6.83
C LYS A 60 10.10 -3.65 6.83
N GLY A 61 10.35 -3.03 5.68
CA GLY A 61 10.29 -1.58 5.51
C GLY A 61 8.87 -1.01 5.48
N TRP A 62 7.89 -1.84 5.13
CA TRP A 62 6.49 -1.46 4.98
C TRP A 62 5.56 -2.50 5.64
N SER A 63 4.31 -2.10 5.86
CA SER A 63 3.23 -2.97 6.32
C SER A 63 1.93 -2.58 5.60
N PHE A 64 0.85 -3.31 5.86
CA PHE A 64 -0.44 -3.03 5.25
C PHE A 64 -1.60 -3.11 6.25
N GLN A 65 -2.66 -2.39 5.93
CA GLN A 65 -3.96 -2.46 6.60
C GLN A 65 -5.07 -2.59 5.59
N MET A 66 -6.18 -3.18 6.01
CA MET A 66 -7.33 -3.39 5.15
C MET A 66 -8.44 -2.40 5.46
N ILE A 67 -9.04 -1.85 4.40
CA ILE A 67 -10.28 -1.09 4.44
C ILE A 67 -11.41 -2.02 4.05
N SER A 68 -12.04 -2.64 5.05
CA SER A 68 -13.21 -3.51 4.83
C SER A 68 -14.53 -2.73 4.82
N ALA A 69 -14.58 -1.55 5.45
CA ALA A 69 -15.75 -0.67 5.50
C ALA A 69 -15.34 0.77 5.84
N ILE A 70 -16.25 1.71 5.62
CA ILE A 70 -16.21 3.07 6.20
C ILE A 70 -17.33 3.21 7.25
N PRO A 71 -17.21 4.14 8.22
CA PRO A 71 -18.08 4.18 9.40
C PRO A 71 -19.59 4.24 9.11
N GLU A 72 -19.99 4.84 7.98
CA GLU A 72 -21.39 5.06 7.61
C GLU A 72 -22.00 3.89 6.81
N MET A 73 -21.23 2.83 6.51
CA MET A 73 -21.71 1.69 5.73
C MET A 73 -22.32 0.59 6.60
N ARG A 74 -23.52 0.12 6.23
CA ARG A 74 -24.20 -1.01 6.90
C ARG A 74 -23.60 -2.38 6.56
N ARG A 75 -22.91 -2.49 5.42
CA ARG A 75 -22.20 -3.70 4.96
C ARG A 75 -20.84 -3.27 4.43
N GLY A 76 -19.83 -4.11 4.61
CA GLY A 76 -18.49 -3.83 4.08
C GLY A 76 -18.46 -3.78 2.55
N PHE A 77 -17.32 -3.35 2.02
CA PHE A 77 -17.05 -3.41 0.58
C PHE A 77 -17.04 -4.86 0.10
N ILE A 78 -17.62 -5.11 -1.07
CA ILE A 78 -17.47 -6.37 -1.78
C ILE A 78 -16.00 -6.53 -2.22
N GLU A 79 -15.41 -5.42 -2.68
CA GLU A 79 -14.01 -5.32 -3.08
C GLU A 79 -13.29 -4.37 -2.10
N PRO A 80 -12.72 -4.88 -1.00
CA PRO A 80 -12.05 -4.05 -0.01
C PRO A 80 -10.76 -3.46 -0.56
N TYR A 81 -10.20 -2.47 0.16
CA TYR A 81 -8.92 -1.86 -0.21
C TYR A 81 -7.80 -2.31 0.72
N MET A 82 -6.57 -2.36 0.21
CA MET A 82 -5.36 -2.52 1.01
C MET A 82 -4.56 -1.24 0.99
N VAL A 83 -4.18 -0.76 2.17
CA VAL A 83 -3.37 0.44 2.38
C VAL A 83 -1.99 -0.01 2.81
N PHE A 84 -1.00 0.16 1.94
CA PHE A 84 0.41 -0.08 2.24
C PHE A 84 1.06 1.20 2.74
N PHE A 85 1.85 1.09 3.80
CA PHE A 85 2.49 2.23 4.45
C PHE A 85 3.88 1.88 4.98
N PRO A 86 4.80 2.86 5.06
CA PRO A 86 6.11 2.62 5.62
C PRO A 86 6.05 2.43 7.13
N VAL A 87 6.88 1.51 7.63
CA VAL A 87 7.04 1.25 9.07
C VAL A 87 8.46 1.55 9.52
N ARG A 88 9.45 1.24 8.69
CA ARG A 88 10.86 1.41 9.03
C ARG A 88 11.65 2.02 7.88
N SER A 89 12.34 3.11 8.18
CA SER A 89 13.22 3.81 7.26
C SER A 89 14.60 3.17 7.19
N GLN A 90 15.36 3.51 6.15
CA GLN A 90 16.74 3.03 5.97
C GLN A 90 17.70 3.55 7.05
N ASP A 91 17.44 4.74 7.58
CA ASP A 91 18.30 5.49 8.49
C ASP A 91 17.74 5.58 9.93
N GLY A 92 16.58 4.99 10.18
CA GLY A 92 15.88 5.08 11.46
C GLY A 92 15.16 6.41 11.71
N LEU A 93 15.18 7.36 10.77
CA LEU A 93 14.43 8.61 10.87
C LEU A 93 12.94 8.38 10.65
N ARG A 94 12.09 9.25 11.22
CA ARG A 94 10.65 9.21 10.94
C ARG A 94 10.38 9.69 9.52
N PHE A 95 9.46 9.03 8.84
CA PHE A 95 8.97 9.50 7.55
C PHE A 95 8.28 10.87 7.68
N PRO A 96 8.33 11.71 6.62
CA PRO A 96 7.62 12.98 6.59
C PRO A 96 6.11 12.78 6.70
N ILE A 97 5.39 13.79 7.19
CA ILE A 97 3.91 13.76 7.21
C ILE A 97 3.40 13.65 5.78
N ASN A 98 2.36 12.83 5.57
CA ASN A 98 1.71 12.73 4.29
C ASN A 98 0.80 13.95 4.07
N GLU A 99 1.25 14.89 3.23
CA GLU A 99 0.55 16.15 2.98
C GLU A 99 -0.80 15.93 2.28
N CYS A 100 -0.94 14.87 1.47
CA CYS A 100 -2.21 14.53 0.83
C CYS A 100 -3.25 14.13 1.90
N ILE A 101 -2.91 13.22 2.81
CA ILE A 101 -3.81 12.79 3.90
C ILE A 101 -4.06 13.92 4.91
N LYS A 102 -3.04 14.72 5.21
CA LYS A 102 -3.21 15.93 6.04
C LYS A 102 -4.21 16.91 5.42
N ALA A 103 -4.15 17.12 4.10
CA ALA A 103 -5.13 17.93 3.39
C ALA A 103 -6.53 17.31 3.43
N MET A 104 -6.67 15.97 3.41
CA MET A 104 -7.95 15.30 3.61
C MET A 104 -8.53 15.59 5.00
N LYS A 105 -7.73 15.46 6.06
CA LYS A 105 -8.16 15.69 7.45
C LYS A 105 -8.49 17.16 7.74
N GLY A 106 -7.76 18.10 7.14
CA GLY A 106 -8.00 19.54 7.33
C GLY A 106 -7.95 19.92 8.81
N LYS A 107 -9.06 20.42 9.37
CA LYS A 107 -9.14 20.88 10.77
C LYS A 107 -9.08 19.76 11.81
N SER A 108 -9.36 18.51 11.43
CA SER A 108 -9.26 17.35 12.33
C SER A 108 -7.88 16.69 12.29
N PHE A 109 -6.90 17.33 11.65
CA PHE A 109 -5.53 16.84 11.62
C PHE A 109 -4.89 16.87 13.00
N ASP A 110 -4.27 15.75 13.36
CA ASP A 110 -3.45 15.59 14.56
C ASP A 110 -2.09 15.02 14.13
N GLU A 111 -1.02 15.72 14.50
CA GLU A 111 0.34 15.36 14.11
C GLU A 111 0.84 14.09 14.81
N GLU A 112 0.38 13.82 16.03
CA GLU A 112 0.82 12.64 16.80
C GLU A 112 0.32 11.34 16.18
N THR A 113 -0.84 11.39 15.52
CA THR A 113 -1.50 10.24 14.86
C THR A 113 -1.53 10.39 13.33
N ALA A 114 -0.66 11.25 12.79
CA ALA A 114 -0.58 11.53 11.37
C ALA A 114 0.02 10.38 10.57
N TRP A 115 -0.59 10.09 9.41
CA TRP A 115 0.00 9.21 8.41
C TRP A 115 1.28 9.83 7.85
N ARG A 116 2.32 9.00 7.70
CA ARG A 116 3.66 9.44 7.28
C ARG A 116 4.16 8.60 6.11
N GLY A 117 5.01 9.23 5.29
CA GLY A 117 5.58 8.66 4.09
C GLY A 117 4.57 8.48 2.96
N THR A 118 5.01 7.87 1.86
CA THR A 118 4.14 7.58 0.71
C THR A 118 3.22 6.41 1.06
N ILE A 119 1.92 6.59 0.84
CA ILE A 119 0.91 5.57 1.10
C ILE A 119 0.39 5.06 -0.24
N VAL A 120 0.31 3.75 -0.40
CA VAL A 120 -0.15 3.11 -1.63
C VAL A 120 -1.46 2.39 -1.34
N VAL A 121 -2.47 2.59 -2.16
CA VAL A 121 -3.77 1.95 -1.99
C VAL A 121 -4.10 1.08 -3.20
N ALA A 122 -4.39 -0.19 -2.92
CA ALA A 122 -4.78 -1.20 -3.90
C ALA A 122 -6.21 -1.66 -3.66
N LYS A 123 -6.90 -2.08 -4.73
CA LYS A 123 -8.23 -2.68 -4.63
C LYS A 123 -8.13 -4.20 -4.72
N CYS A 124 -8.77 -4.90 -3.80
CA CYS A 124 -8.70 -6.36 -3.64
C CYS A 124 -10.04 -6.99 -4.02
N VAL A 125 -10.03 -8.01 -4.89
CA VAL A 125 -11.23 -8.69 -5.40
C VAL A 125 -11.52 -9.99 -4.66
N ASP A 126 -10.47 -10.69 -4.21
CA ASP A 126 -10.63 -11.95 -3.50
C ASP A 126 -9.73 -11.99 -2.26
N MET A 127 -10.34 -12.44 -1.16
CA MET A 127 -9.71 -12.68 0.14
C MET A 127 -9.90 -14.13 0.54
N SER A 128 -9.78 -15.05 -0.42
CA SER A 128 -9.89 -16.47 -0.16
C SER A 128 -8.92 -16.89 0.94
N PHE A 129 -9.41 -17.78 1.80
CA PHE A 129 -8.75 -18.21 3.03
C PHE A 129 -7.43 -18.97 2.77
N ASP A 130 -7.16 -19.29 1.50
CA ASP A 130 -5.97 -19.97 1.00
C ASP A 130 -4.76 -19.02 0.80
N GLY A 131 -4.91 -17.73 1.14
CA GLY A 131 -3.83 -16.76 1.05
C GLY A 131 -3.61 -16.21 -0.36
N ASN A 132 -4.51 -16.54 -1.30
CA ASN A 132 -4.47 -16.00 -2.65
C ASN A 132 -5.20 -14.66 -2.73
N ARG A 133 -4.44 -13.56 -2.79
CA ARG A 133 -5.01 -12.22 -2.93
C ARG A 133 -5.04 -11.83 -4.39
N ALA A 134 -6.23 -11.59 -4.92
CA ALA A 134 -6.41 -11.05 -6.26
C ALA A 134 -6.64 -9.55 -6.19
N PHE A 135 -5.96 -8.79 -7.04
CA PHE A 135 -6.10 -7.34 -7.12
C PHE A 135 -6.75 -6.93 -8.44
N THR A 136 -7.39 -5.77 -8.44
CA THR A 136 -7.97 -5.15 -9.65
C THR A 136 -7.55 -3.68 -9.73
N ASP A 137 -7.75 -3.08 -10.89
CA ASP A 137 -7.46 -1.68 -11.13
C ASP A 137 -8.30 -0.79 -10.21
N ILE A 138 -7.61 -0.01 -9.38
CA ILE A 138 -8.22 1.13 -8.72
C ILE A 138 -8.37 2.28 -9.71
N THR A 139 -9.44 3.05 -9.56
CA THR A 139 -9.73 4.23 -10.39
C THR A 139 -9.81 5.49 -9.53
N MET A 140 -9.84 6.65 -10.16
CA MET A 140 -10.08 7.91 -9.44
C MET A 140 -11.46 7.99 -8.79
N ALA A 141 -12.44 7.17 -9.20
CA ALA A 141 -13.73 7.11 -8.53
C ALA A 141 -13.62 6.48 -7.13
N ASP A 142 -12.70 5.52 -6.95
CA ASP A 142 -12.46 4.87 -5.66
C ASP A 142 -11.82 5.81 -4.63
N TYR A 143 -11.18 6.91 -5.08
CA TYR A 143 -10.56 7.91 -4.20
C TYR A 143 -11.53 8.47 -3.17
N VAL A 144 -12.82 8.60 -3.49
CA VAL A 144 -13.83 9.11 -2.54
C VAL A 144 -13.95 8.18 -1.33
N PHE A 145 -13.94 6.86 -1.53
CA PHE A 145 -13.99 5.88 -0.44
C PHE A 145 -12.72 5.89 0.40
N VAL A 146 -11.57 5.91 -0.28
CA VAL A 146 -10.25 5.98 0.35
C VAL A 146 -10.13 7.24 1.21
N LYS A 147 -10.53 8.40 0.66
CA LYS A 147 -10.54 9.68 1.38
C LYS A 147 -11.45 9.63 2.60
N ASN A 148 -12.67 9.12 2.47
CA ASN A 148 -13.59 8.99 3.60
C ASN A 148 -13.02 8.10 4.69
N TRP A 149 -12.34 7.01 4.34
CA TRP A 149 -11.66 6.19 5.33
C TRP A 149 -10.55 6.96 6.06
N PHE A 150 -9.69 7.69 5.34
CA PHE A 150 -8.61 8.48 5.94
C PHE A 150 -9.09 9.64 6.83
N LEU A 151 -10.30 10.15 6.61
CA LEU A 151 -10.92 11.14 7.50
C LEU A 151 -11.06 10.59 8.93
N HIS A 152 -11.42 9.31 9.06
CA HIS A 152 -11.72 8.66 10.33
C HIS A 152 -10.58 7.76 10.85
N SER A 153 -9.65 7.35 9.99
CA SER A 153 -8.53 6.49 10.39
C SER A 153 -7.40 7.29 11.05
N ARG A 154 -6.74 6.68 12.02
CA ARG A 154 -5.47 7.17 12.60
C ARG A 154 -4.33 6.37 11.99
N SER A 155 -3.14 6.96 11.92
CA SER A 155 -1.98 6.17 11.53
C SER A 155 -1.78 5.04 12.54
N PRO A 156 -1.31 3.86 12.09
CA PRO A 156 -0.84 2.83 13.00
C PRO A 156 0.26 3.41 13.90
N PRO A 157 0.44 2.90 15.14
CA PRO A 157 1.55 3.32 15.99
C PRO A 157 2.86 3.09 15.22
N TYR A 158 3.66 4.15 15.07
CA TYR A 158 5.00 3.97 14.52
C TYR A 158 5.75 3.05 15.47
N GLU A 159 6.30 1.95 14.96
CA GLU A 159 7.18 1.11 15.74
C GLU A 159 8.38 1.99 16.10
N ARG A 160 8.39 2.52 17.32
CA ARG A 160 9.57 3.18 17.85
C ARG A 160 10.63 2.09 17.81
N LEU A 161 11.61 2.23 16.92
CA LEU A 161 12.85 1.49 17.05
C LEU A 161 13.32 1.73 18.47
N SER A 162 13.07 0.77 19.35
CA SER A 162 13.73 0.72 20.63
C SER A 162 15.20 0.67 20.29
N LEU A 163 15.92 1.71 20.70
CA LEU A 163 17.37 1.89 20.60
C LEU A 163 18.16 0.85 21.41
N ASN A 164 17.68 -0.40 21.49
CA ASN A 164 18.25 -1.46 22.29
C ASN A 164 18.40 -2.74 21.45
N ALA A 165 19.56 -2.87 20.79
CA ALA A 165 20.30 -4.13 20.62
C ALA A 165 21.72 -3.79 20.18
#